data_AF-A0A101H383-F1
#
_entry.id   AF-A0A101H383-F1
#
_cell.length_a   1.000
_cell.length_b   1.000
_cell.length_c   1.000
_cell.angle_alpha   90.00
_cell.angle_beta   90.00
_cell.angle_gamma   90.00
#
_symmetry.space_group_name_H-M   'P 1'
#
loop_
_entity.id
_entity.type
_entity.pdbx_description
1 polymer ?
#
loop_
_entity_poly.entity_id
_entity_poly.type
_entity_poly.pdbx_seq_one_letter_code
_entity_poly.pdbx_strand_id
1 'polypeptide(L)'
;MRVYGIDIVRGSVRSQSRRPSFALCRIEDGEIVSETEVSLFRLLRILNAEEPDILAVDSLQEVAADTKDVYLFLQSLPPKTDLVCVTGGGDHRESLAQVAGRYNLTFNRFDPFAEARTSAQVAWLGAGCRVVAFADACLITVSRRRSPGKGGWSQNRYTRKIHGAVRAKGREIEMTLIEAGVPYDKKDFRAFGGNSRVIFHVTAKRSEVPISNYRGSDVQVSVTQPRLERIRFIPQTSKPGYLIAGIDPGTTMALALL
;
A
#
# COMPACT_ATOMS: atom_id res chain seq x y z
N MET A 1 -16.53 -4.72 1.80
CA MET A 1 -15.18 -4.30 2.23
C MET A 1 -14.42 -5.50 2.76
N ARG A 2 -13.18 -5.69 2.31
CA ARG A 2 -12.25 -6.75 2.76
C ARG A 2 -11.18 -6.17 3.67
N VAL A 3 -11.10 -6.67 4.90
CA VAL A 3 -10.13 -6.20 5.90
C VAL A 3 -9.38 -7.39 6.45
N TYR A 4 -8.06 -7.40 6.29
CA TYR A 4 -7.20 -8.45 6.82
C TYR A 4 -6.44 -7.90 8.02
N GLY A 5 -6.36 -8.67 9.10
CA GLY A 5 -5.55 -8.33 10.26
C GLY A 5 -4.44 -9.35 10.44
N ILE A 6 -3.27 -8.89 10.88
CA ILE A 6 -2.13 -9.77 11.16
C ILE A 6 -1.48 -9.46 12.50
N ASP A 7 -0.82 -10.47 13.04
CA ASP A 7 0.05 -10.39 14.22
C ASP A 7 1.15 -11.47 14.14
N ILE A 8 2.34 -11.24 14.71
CA ILE A 8 3.43 -12.23 14.70
C ILE A 8 3.13 -13.39 15.66
N VAL A 9 3.06 -14.60 15.10
CA VAL A 9 2.94 -15.85 15.88
C VAL A 9 4.30 -16.28 16.45
N ARG A 10 5.34 -16.20 15.62
CA ARG A 10 6.71 -16.61 15.98
C ARG A 10 7.72 -15.98 15.04
N GLY A 11 8.97 -15.94 15.51
CA GLY A 11 10.06 -15.30 14.78
C GLY A 11 10.02 -13.79 14.95
N SER A 12 10.75 -13.08 14.11
CA SER A 12 10.76 -11.61 14.13
C SER A 12 11.23 -11.08 12.79
N VAL A 13 10.66 -9.95 12.37
CA VAL A 13 11.17 -9.20 11.22
C VAL A 13 12.64 -8.78 11.37
N ARG A 14 13.16 -8.71 12.61
CA ARG A 14 14.56 -8.41 12.92
C ARG A 14 15.49 -9.62 12.82
N SER A 15 14.95 -10.84 12.80
CA SER A 15 15.75 -12.07 12.86
C SER A 15 16.05 -12.60 11.45
N GLN A 16 17.34 -12.81 11.15
CA GLN A 16 17.76 -13.41 9.88
C GLN A 16 17.56 -14.94 9.85
N SER A 17 17.56 -15.60 11.02
CA SER A 17 17.47 -17.07 11.14
C SER A 17 16.05 -17.58 11.40
N ARG A 18 15.23 -16.81 12.11
CA ARG A 18 13.82 -17.14 12.40
C ARG A 18 12.90 -16.13 11.75
N ARG A 19 12.63 -16.36 10.46
CA ARG A 19 11.68 -15.54 9.70
C ARG A 19 10.31 -15.53 10.38
N PRO A 20 9.60 -14.40 10.36
CA PRO A 20 8.32 -14.30 11.03
C PRO A 20 7.26 -15.15 10.31
N SER A 21 6.41 -15.76 11.11
CA SER A 21 5.08 -16.20 10.67
C SER A 21 4.02 -15.38 11.37
N PHE A 22 2.90 -15.22 10.67
CA PHE A 22 1.83 -14.31 11.03
C PHE A 22 0.55 -15.09 11.22
N ALA A 23 -0.20 -14.77 12.26
CA ALA A 23 -1.62 -15.03 12.27
C ALA A 23 -2.24 -14.09 11.25
N LEU A 24 -3.11 -14.61 10.38
CA LEU A 24 -3.86 -13.85 9.40
C LEU A 24 -5.35 -14.10 9.65
N CYS A 25 -6.07 -13.04 9.99
CA CYS A 25 -7.53 -13.04 10.06
C CYS A 25 -8.08 -12.31 8.82
N ARG A 26 -9.06 -12.92 8.14
CA ARG A 26 -9.75 -12.32 7.00
C ARG A 26 -11.18 -11.96 7.39
N ILE A 27 -11.53 -10.69 7.24
CA ILE A 27 -12.90 -10.18 7.37
C ILE A 27 -13.42 -9.76 5.99
N GLU A 28 -14.60 -10.25 5.64
CA GLU A 28 -15.36 -9.79 4.47
C GLU A 28 -16.73 -9.31 4.94
N ASP A 29 -17.06 -8.05 4.63
CA ASP A 29 -18.36 -7.45 4.97
C ASP A 29 -18.76 -7.55 6.46
N GLY A 30 -17.75 -7.55 7.34
CA GLY A 30 -17.91 -7.58 8.79
C GLY A 30 -17.86 -8.99 9.40
N GLU A 31 -17.85 -10.04 8.57
CA GLU A 31 -17.80 -11.42 9.02
C GLU A 31 -16.38 -12.00 8.90
N ILE A 32 -15.98 -12.81 9.89
CA ILE A 32 -14.70 -13.52 9.87
C ILE A 32 -14.83 -14.73 8.94
N VAL A 33 -14.13 -14.69 7.81
CA VAL A 33 -14.17 -15.74 6.79
C VAL A 33 -13.14 -16.84 7.05
N SER A 34 -11.95 -16.47 7.51
CA SER A 34 -10.90 -17.46 7.78
C SER A 34 -9.82 -16.93 8.72
N GLU A 35 -9.19 -17.84 9.44
CA GLU A 35 -8.00 -17.59 10.25
C GLU A 35 -6.93 -18.64 9.94
N THR A 36 -5.71 -18.20 9.66
CA THR A 36 -4.62 -19.13 9.30
C THR A 36 -3.24 -18.55 9.62
N GLU A 37 -2.27 -19.42 9.86
CA GLU A 37 -0.87 -19.01 10.01
C GLU A 37 -0.19 -18.95 8.62
N VAL A 38 0.50 -17.85 8.32
CA VAL A 38 1.18 -17.64 7.04
C VAL A 38 2.59 -17.11 7.23
N SER A 39 3.51 -17.47 6.33
CA SER A 39 4.80 -16.78 6.23
C SER A 39 4.64 -15.44 5.52
N LEU A 40 5.60 -14.52 5.68
CA LEU A 40 5.61 -13.24 4.94
C LEU A 40 5.40 -13.43 3.42
N PHE A 41 6.07 -14.42 2.83
CA PHE A 41 5.94 -14.70 1.40
C PHE A 41 4.50 -15.12 1.02
N ARG A 42 3.88 -15.98 1.84
CA ARG A 42 2.50 -16.42 1.61
C ARG A 42 1.52 -15.28 1.83
N LEU A 43 1.73 -14.44 2.85
CA LEU A 43 0.96 -13.24 3.11
C LEU A 43 0.97 -12.30 1.91
N LEU A 44 2.15 -11.92 1.40
CA LEU A 44 2.24 -11.03 0.24
C LEU A 44 1.57 -11.61 -1.01
N ARG A 45 1.66 -12.93 -1.22
CA ARG A 45 0.96 -13.60 -2.32
C ARG A 45 -0.57 -13.54 -2.18
N ILE A 46 -1.07 -13.73 -0.96
CA ILE A 46 -2.50 -13.60 -0.64
C ILE A 46 -2.96 -12.16 -0.90
N LEU A 47 -2.26 -11.16 -0.34
CA LEU A 47 -2.61 -9.75 -0.51
C LEU A 47 -2.63 -9.35 -1.99
N ASN A 48 -1.62 -9.74 -2.78
CA ASN A 48 -1.58 -9.45 -4.23
C ASN A 48 -2.61 -10.20 -5.06
N ALA A 49 -3.16 -11.31 -4.57
CA ALA A 49 -4.21 -12.06 -5.28
C ALA A 49 -5.62 -11.59 -4.90
N GLU A 50 -5.84 -11.26 -3.62
CA GLU A 50 -7.16 -10.96 -3.06
C GLU A 50 -7.44 -9.44 -2.98
N GLU A 51 -6.39 -8.61 -3.09
CA GLU A 51 -6.41 -7.13 -3.04
C GLU A 51 -7.37 -6.57 -1.97
N PRO A 52 -7.17 -6.88 -0.66
CA PRO A 52 -8.07 -6.36 0.38
C PRO A 52 -7.99 -4.83 0.46
N ASP A 53 -9.06 -4.20 0.93
CA ASP A 53 -9.10 -2.74 1.11
C ASP A 53 -8.11 -2.31 2.19
N ILE A 54 -8.02 -3.10 3.28
CA ILE A 54 -7.18 -2.78 4.44
C ILE A 54 -6.36 -4.00 4.86
N LEU A 55 -5.07 -3.77 5.15
CA LEU A 55 -4.26 -4.61 6.01
C LEU A 55 -4.05 -3.91 7.35
N ALA A 56 -4.60 -4.47 8.42
CA ALA A 56 -4.56 -3.96 9.77
C ALA A 56 -3.42 -4.61 10.58
N VAL A 57 -2.67 -3.77 11.29
CA VAL A 57 -1.63 -4.17 12.25
C VAL A 57 -1.80 -3.38 13.54
N ASP A 58 -1.47 -3.96 14.67
CA ASP A 58 -1.37 -3.24 15.93
C ASP A 58 -0.06 -2.41 16.01
N SER A 59 0.97 -2.80 15.26
CA SER A 59 2.27 -2.14 15.23
C SER A 59 2.93 -2.28 13.87
N LEU A 60 3.60 -1.22 13.40
CA LEU A 60 4.46 -1.33 12.21
C LEU A 60 5.62 -2.31 12.38
N GLN A 61 5.98 -2.63 13.63
CA GLN A 61 7.05 -3.58 13.92
C GLN A 61 6.68 -5.03 13.57
N GLU A 62 5.39 -5.32 13.40
CA GLU A 62 4.93 -6.62 12.90
C GLU A 62 5.44 -6.87 11.48
N VAL A 63 5.49 -5.83 10.65
CA VAL A 63 5.80 -5.97 9.22
C VAL A 63 7.18 -5.45 8.82
N ALA A 64 7.81 -4.64 9.67
CA ALA A 64 9.07 -3.97 9.34
C ALA A 64 9.98 -3.77 10.56
N ALA A 65 11.28 -4.05 10.41
CA ALA A 65 12.25 -3.85 11.48
C ALA A 65 12.59 -2.37 11.71
N ASP A 66 12.61 -1.59 10.63
CA ASP A 66 12.95 -0.17 10.62
C ASP A 66 12.14 0.62 9.57
N THR A 67 12.34 1.93 9.52
CA THR A 67 11.64 2.82 8.58
C THR A 67 11.88 2.46 7.11
N LYS A 68 13.08 1.99 6.73
CA LYS A 68 13.38 1.58 5.34
C LYS A 68 12.56 0.36 4.97
N ASP A 69 12.45 -0.60 5.89
CA ASP A 69 11.64 -1.80 5.69
C ASP A 69 10.15 -1.47 5.59
N VAL A 70 9.66 -0.44 6.30
CA VAL A 70 8.27 0.03 6.12
C VAL A 70 8.03 0.49 4.68
N TYR A 71 8.95 1.27 4.08
CA TYR A 71 8.81 1.68 2.68
C TYR A 71 8.79 0.49 1.73
N LEU A 72 9.64 -0.52 1.96
CA LEU A 72 9.70 -1.72 1.12
C LEU A 72 8.43 -2.56 1.25
N PHE A 73 7.93 -2.72 2.47
CA PHE A 73 6.70 -3.44 2.74
C PHE A 73 5.50 -2.77 2.07
N LEU A 74 5.32 -1.44 2.25
CA LEU A 74 4.26 -0.68 1.59
C LEU A 74 4.36 -0.75 0.06
N GLN A 75 5.57 -0.76 -0.51
CA GLN A 75 5.76 -0.91 -1.96
C GLN A 75 5.39 -2.31 -2.47
N SER A 76 5.38 -3.32 -1.60
CA SER A 76 5.01 -4.71 -1.94
C SER A 76 3.51 -5.00 -1.82
N LEU A 77 2.75 -4.08 -1.20
CA LEU A 77 1.30 -4.19 -1.11
C LEU A 77 0.64 -3.89 -2.46
N PRO A 78 -0.55 -4.44 -2.70
CA PRO A 78 -1.38 -4.04 -3.83
C PRO A 78 -1.65 -2.53 -3.80
N PRO A 79 -1.69 -1.85 -4.96
CA PRO A 79 -1.95 -0.41 -5.03
C PRO A 79 -3.22 0.08 -4.30
N LYS A 80 -4.22 -0.80 -4.17
CA LYS A 80 -5.51 -0.49 -3.53
C LYS A 80 -5.54 -0.78 -2.03
N THR A 81 -4.57 -1.53 -1.51
CA THR A 81 -4.56 -1.97 -0.11
C THR A 81 -3.90 -0.94 0.77
N ASP A 82 -4.65 -0.38 1.70
CA ASP A 82 -4.13 0.53 2.72
C ASP A 82 -3.59 -0.25 3.92
N LEU A 83 -2.36 0.08 4.36
CA LEU A 83 -1.85 -0.39 5.66
C LEU A 83 -2.39 0.52 6.77
N VAL A 84 -3.07 -0.06 7.75
CA VAL A 84 -3.68 0.64 8.88
C VAL A 84 -3.05 0.17 10.19
N CYS A 85 -2.50 1.11 10.94
CA CYS A 85 -2.03 0.87 12.31
C CYS A 85 -3.18 1.19 13.28
N VAL A 86 -3.81 0.17 13.87
CA VAL A 86 -5.04 0.33 14.66
C VAL A 86 -4.81 1.02 16.00
N THR A 87 -3.59 0.95 16.51
CA THR A 87 -3.13 1.59 17.76
C THR A 87 -2.75 3.06 17.59
N GLY A 88 -2.85 3.61 16.38
CA GLY A 88 -2.42 4.97 16.04
C GLY A 88 -0.98 5.02 15.51
N GLY A 89 -0.37 6.20 15.54
CA GLY A 89 0.98 6.41 15.02
C GLY A 89 1.47 7.84 15.18
N GLY A 90 2.78 8.05 14.97
CA GLY A 90 3.45 9.28 15.38
C GLY A 90 3.51 9.39 16.91
N ASP A 91 3.08 10.53 17.44
CA ASP A 91 3.17 10.86 18.87
C ASP A 91 2.01 10.29 19.72
N HIS A 92 0.95 9.80 19.07
CA HIS A 92 -0.23 9.26 19.75
C HIS A 92 -0.34 7.76 19.48
N ARG A 93 -0.09 6.95 20.52
CA ARG A 93 -0.25 5.50 20.49
C ARG A 93 -1.04 5.03 21.70
N GLU A 94 -1.90 4.08 21.46
CA GLU A 94 -2.74 3.44 22.46
C GLU A 94 -2.58 1.93 22.34
N SER A 95 -2.81 1.17 23.41
CA SER A 95 -2.76 -0.29 23.30
C SER A 95 -3.94 -0.81 22.48
N LEU A 96 -3.76 -1.96 21.81
CA LEU A 96 -4.85 -2.62 21.09
C LEU A 96 -6.06 -2.87 22.00
N ALA A 97 -5.84 -3.23 23.27
CA ALA A 97 -6.88 -3.39 24.27
C ALA A 97 -7.70 -2.10 24.53
N GLN A 98 -7.04 -0.94 24.60
CA GLN A 98 -7.73 0.35 24.77
C GLN A 98 -8.57 0.69 23.54
N VAL A 99 -8.05 0.47 22.33
CA VAL A 99 -8.79 0.74 21.10
C VAL A 99 -9.97 -0.22 20.96
N ALA A 100 -9.74 -1.52 21.17
CA ALA A 100 -10.77 -2.56 21.15
C ALA A 100 -11.90 -2.29 22.15
N GLY A 101 -11.56 -1.82 23.36
CA GLY A 101 -12.53 -1.49 24.40
C GLY A 101 -13.54 -0.42 23.98
N ARG A 102 -13.16 0.53 23.11
CA ARG A 102 -14.11 1.55 22.57
C ARG A 102 -15.19 0.96 21.68
N TYR A 103 -14.92 -0.22 21.12
CA TYR A 103 -15.82 -0.96 20.26
C TYR A 103 -16.46 -2.16 21.00
N ASN A 104 -16.34 -2.21 22.33
CA ASN A 104 -16.82 -3.32 23.17
C ASN A 104 -16.24 -4.68 22.77
N LEU A 105 -15.01 -4.70 22.25
CA LEU A 105 -14.30 -5.92 21.89
C LEU A 105 -13.36 -6.34 23.02
N THR A 106 -13.40 -7.63 23.35
CA THR A 106 -12.50 -8.25 24.32
C THR A 106 -11.80 -9.44 23.67
N PHE A 107 -10.51 -9.61 23.95
CA PHE A 107 -9.71 -10.66 23.35
C PHE A 107 -8.59 -11.10 24.29
N ASN A 108 -8.00 -12.26 24.01
CA ASN A 108 -6.82 -12.73 24.71
C ASN A 108 -5.56 -12.16 24.06
N ARG A 109 -4.90 -11.20 24.73
CA ARG A 109 -3.63 -10.59 24.30
C ARG A 109 -2.42 -11.55 24.21
N PHE A 110 -2.58 -12.81 24.59
CA PHE A 110 -1.53 -13.82 24.48
C PHE A 110 -1.79 -14.79 23.32
N ASP A 111 -2.89 -14.59 22.59
CA ASP A 111 -3.23 -15.36 21.40
C ASP A 111 -3.09 -14.47 20.15
N PRO A 112 -2.04 -14.66 19.34
CA PRO A 112 -1.82 -13.89 18.11
C PRO A 112 -3.00 -13.91 17.14
N PHE A 113 -3.78 -15.00 17.10
CA PHE A 113 -4.99 -15.04 16.27
C PHE A 113 -6.06 -14.10 16.79
N ALA A 114 -6.21 -14.01 18.11
CA ALA A 114 -7.12 -13.06 18.73
C ALA A 114 -6.68 -11.61 18.53
N GLU A 115 -5.37 -11.32 18.55
CA GLU A 115 -4.83 -9.97 18.26
C GLU A 115 -5.01 -9.58 16.79
N ALA A 116 -4.71 -10.49 15.86
CA ALA A 116 -4.93 -10.31 14.42
C ALA A 116 -6.41 -10.08 14.10
N ARG A 117 -7.30 -10.89 14.70
CA ARG A 117 -8.76 -10.74 14.57
C ARG A 117 -9.23 -9.40 15.09
N THR A 118 -8.81 -9.02 16.29
CA THR A 118 -9.21 -7.75 16.90
C THR A 118 -8.73 -6.58 16.08
N SER A 119 -7.50 -6.62 15.55
CA SER A 119 -6.98 -5.60 14.65
C SER A 119 -7.81 -5.47 13.37
N ALA A 120 -8.20 -6.59 12.75
CA ALA A 120 -9.09 -6.57 11.59
C ALA A 120 -10.46 -5.96 11.92
N GLN A 121 -11.07 -6.34 13.05
CA GLN A 121 -12.39 -5.85 13.46
C GLN A 121 -12.37 -4.35 13.75
N VAL A 122 -11.38 -3.88 14.50
CA VAL A 122 -11.22 -2.46 14.85
C VAL A 122 -11.01 -1.61 13.59
N ALA A 123 -10.18 -2.08 12.65
CA ALA A 123 -10.00 -1.39 11.37
C ALA A 123 -11.29 -1.40 10.51
N TRP A 124 -12.04 -2.51 10.51
CA TRP A 124 -13.33 -2.59 9.84
C TRP A 124 -14.35 -1.58 10.41
N LEU A 125 -14.30 -1.33 11.73
CA LEU A 125 -15.10 -0.31 12.42
C LEU A 125 -14.57 1.13 12.24
N GLY A 126 -13.54 1.33 11.41
CA GLY A 126 -13.02 2.64 11.02
C GLY A 126 -12.04 3.27 12.01
N ALA A 127 -11.47 2.48 12.94
CA ALA A 127 -10.42 2.95 13.84
C ALA A 127 -9.02 2.78 13.25
N GLY A 128 -8.08 3.51 13.83
CA GLY A 128 -6.67 3.47 13.45
C GLY A 128 -6.28 4.54 12.44
N CYS A 129 -4.99 4.49 12.08
CA CYS A 129 -4.38 5.44 11.16
C CYS A 129 -3.79 4.72 9.96
N ARG A 130 -4.16 5.18 8.76
CA ARG A 130 -3.49 4.79 7.52
C ARG A 130 -2.05 5.28 7.51
N VAL A 131 -1.16 4.39 7.09
CA VAL A 131 0.28 4.62 7.02
C VAL A 131 0.64 5.10 5.61
N VAL A 132 0.85 6.40 5.46
CA VAL A 132 1.13 7.03 4.16
C VAL A 132 2.61 7.36 4.05
N ALA A 133 3.29 6.70 3.12
CA ALA A 133 4.73 6.85 2.90
C ALA A 133 5.08 7.40 1.51
N PHE A 134 4.12 7.48 0.60
CA PHE A 134 4.33 7.90 -0.79
C PHE A 134 3.45 9.10 -1.12
N ALA A 135 3.95 9.95 -2.02
CA ALA A 135 3.14 11.04 -2.57
C ALA A 135 2.06 10.50 -3.52
N ASP A 136 1.00 11.28 -3.72
CA ASP A 136 -0.04 11.06 -4.74
C ASP A 136 0.48 11.42 -6.14
N ALA A 137 1.62 10.83 -6.50
CA ALA A 137 2.27 10.99 -7.78
C ALA A 137 3.00 9.70 -8.16
N CYS A 138 3.07 9.43 -9.46
CA CYS A 138 3.78 8.28 -10.01
C CYS A 138 4.81 8.74 -11.05
N LEU A 139 5.98 8.11 -11.04
CA LEU A 139 6.98 8.25 -12.07
C LEU A 139 6.98 6.97 -12.92
N ILE A 140 6.55 7.07 -14.17
CA ILE A 140 6.62 5.97 -15.13
C ILE A 140 7.86 6.19 -15.99
N THR A 141 8.82 5.28 -15.88
CA THR A 141 10.04 5.31 -16.69
C THR A 141 10.04 4.16 -17.67
N VAL A 142 10.00 4.49 -18.95
CA VAL A 142 10.24 3.55 -20.06
C VAL A 142 11.70 3.64 -20.44
N SER A 143 12.44 2.54 -20.31
CA SER A 143 13.86 2.52 -20.62
C SER A 143 14.25 1.30 -21.44
N ARG A 144 15.38 1.42 -22.14
CA ARG A 144 16.06 0.26 -22.71
C ARG A 144 16.44 -0.73 -21.62
N ARG A 145 16.24 -2.02 -21.87
CA ARG A 145 16.66 -3.12 -20.98
C ARG A 145 18.09 -3.58 -21.30
N ARG A 146 18.50 -3.43 -22.55
CA ARG A 146 19.82 -3.83 -23.04
C ARG A 146 20.69 -2.62 -23.35
N SER A 147 21.99 -2.79 -23.19
CA SER A 147 22.98 -1.82 -23.65
C SER A 147 23.53 -2.21 -25.01
N PRO A 148 23.53 -1.29 -26.00
CA PRO A 148 24.33 -1.48 -27.20
C PRO A 148 25.79 -1.58 -26.78
N GLY A 149 26.48 -2.65 -27.19
CA GLY A 149 27.92 -2.80 -26.98
C GLY A 149 28.72 -1.80 -27.84
N LYS A 150 30.06 -1.85 -27.76
CA LYS A 150 30.96 -1.03 -28.60
C LYS A 150 31.27 -1.77 -29.91
N GLY A 151 30.83 -1.25 -31.05
CA GLY A 151 31.23 -1.70 -32.40
C GLY A 151 30.40 -2.85 -33.00
N GLY A 152 30.60 -3.07 -34.31
CA GLY A 152 30.01 -4.17 -35.08
C GLY A 152 29.18 -3.71 -36.28
N TRP A 153 29.22 -4.49 -37.36
CA TRP A 153 28.51 -4.19 -38.62
C TRP A 153 26.99 -4.04 -38.47
N SER A 154 26.38 -4.67 -37.45
CA SER A 154 24.94 -4.64 -37.17
C SER A 154 24.53 -3.72 -36.01
N GLN A 155 25.47 -2.96 -35.43
CA GLN A 155 25.25 -2.20 -34.20
C GLN A 155 24.17 -1.12 -34.37
N ASN A 156 24.20 -0.35 -35.46
CA ASN A 156 23.21 0.69 -35.74
C ASN A 156 21.79 0.11 -35.88
N ARG A 157 21.65 -1.05 -36.52
CA ARG A 157 20.37 -1.77 -36.63
C ARG A 157 19.86 -2.17 -35.25
N TYR A 158 20.72 -2.72 -34.39
CA TYR A 158 20.34 -3.16 -33.04
C TYR A 158 19.97 -1.98 -32.13
N THR A 159 20.77 -0.91 -32.14
CA THR A 159 20.46 0.34 -31.41
C THR A 159 19.14 0.94 -31.86
N ARG A 160 18.89 1.01 -33.17
CA ARG A 160 17.62 1.51 -33.74
C ARG A 160 16.43 0.64 -33.33
N LYS A 161 16.58 -0.69 -33.33
CA LYS A 161 15.54 -1.61 -32.84
C LYS A 161 15.17 -1.32 -31.38
N ILE A 162 16.18 -1.22 -30.49
CA ILE A 162 15.96 -0.96 -29.06
C ILE A 162 15.32 0.41 -28.85
N HIS A 163 15.87 1.47 -29.43
CA HIS A 163 15.32 2.83 -29.26
C HIS A 163 13.93 2.98 -29.89
N GLY A 164 13.69 2.28 -31.01
CA GLY A 164 12.37 2.18 -31.62
C GLY A 164 11.36 1.51 -30.69
N ALA A 165 11.74 0.42 -30.01
CA ALA A 165 10.91 -0.27 -29.05
C ALA A 165 10.57 0.61 -27.82
N VAL A 166 11.53 1.38 -27.31
CA VAL A 166 11.29 2.35 -26.22
C VAL A 166 10.30 3.43 -26.67
N ARG A 167 10.46 3.98 -27.89
CA ARG A 167 9.52 4.98 -28.43
C ARG A 167 8.11 4.40 -28.60
N ALA A 168 8.01 3.18 -29.13
CA ALA A 168 6.73 2.50 -29.33
C ALA A 168 6.02 2.26 -27.99
N LYS A 169 6.73 1.71 -27.00
CA LYS A 169 6.16 1.47 -25.66
C LYS A 169 5.79 2.77 -24.94
N GLY A 170 6.57 3.83 -25.14
CA GLY A 170 6.23 5.17 -24.63
C GLY A 170 4.89 5.67 -25.18
N ARG A 171 4.64 5.52 -26.49
CA ARG A 171 3.35 5.91 -27.11
C ARG A 171 2.19 5.05 -26.63
N GLU A 172 2.40 3.75 -26.45
CA GLU A 172 1.38 2.86 -25.90
C GLU A 172 0.95 3.31 -24.49
N ILE A 173 1.91 3.58 -23.60
CA ILE A 173 1.62 4.09 -22.26
C ILE A 173 0.92 5.44 -22.30
N GLU A 174 1.37 6.34 -23.18
CA GLU A 174 0.75 7.65 -23.38
C GLU A 174 -0.74 7.53 -23.74
N MET A 175 -1.06 6.64 -24.69
CA MET A 175 -2.45 6.36 -25.06
C MET A 175 -3.26 5.82 -23.89
N THR A 176 -2.73 4.85 -23.15
CA THR A 176 -3.43 4.28 -21.98
C THR A 176 -3.68 5.32 -20.88
N LEU A 177 -2.76 6.26 -20.67
CA LEU A 177 -2.95 7.35 -19.71
C LEU A 177 -4.02 8.34 -20.18
N ILE A 178 -4.04 8.69 -21.48
CA ILE A 178 -5.06 9.55 -22.08
C ILE A 178 -6.44 8.90 -21.98
N GLU A 179 -6.56 7.62 -22.33
CA GLU A 179 -7.81 6.85 -22.28
C GLU A 179 -8.37 6.75 -20.85
N ALA A 180 -7.48 6.65 -19.85
CA ALA A 180 -7.87 6.63 -18.43
C ALA A 180 -8.13 8.03 -17.84
N GLY A 181 -7.91 9.11 -18.60
CA GLY A 181 -8.08 10.49 -18.11
C GLY A 181 -7.09 10.89 -17.02
N VAL A 182 -5.92 10.23 -16.95
CA VAL A 182 -4.93 10.46 -15.89
C VAL A 182 -3.97 11.58 -16.31
N PRO A 183 -3.85 12.68 -15.55
CA PRO A 183 -2.99 13.79 -15.91
C PRO A 183 -1.51 13.43 -15.79
N TYR A 184 -0.72 13.80 -16.81
CA TYR A 184 0.71 13.54 -16.84
C TYR A 184 1.50 14.63 -17.59
N ASP A 185 2.77 14.79 -17.20
CA ASP A 185 3.80 15.47 -17.99
C ASP A 185 4.77 14.45 -18.58
N LYS A 186 5.07 14.57 -19.88
CA LYS A 186 5.95 13.63 -20.59
C LYS A 186 7.28 14.28 -20.98
N LYS A 187 8.37 13.54 -20.77
CA LYS A 187 9.72 13.90 -21.20
C LYS A 187 10.36 12.79 -22.03
N ASP A 188 10.66 13.10 -23.28
CA ASP A 188 11.32 12.21 -24.23
C ASP A 188 12.83 12.46 -24.30
N PHE A 189 13.63 11.39 -24.14
CA PHE A 189 15.08 11.43 -24.33
C PHE A 189 15.43 10.82 -25.68
N ARG A 190 15.41 11.65 -26.73
CA ARG A 190 15.67 11.22 -28.12
C ARG A 190 17.07 10.62 -28.27
N ALA A 191 17.17 9.60 -29.11
CA ALA A 191 18.41 8.93 -29.47
C ALA A 191 18.36 8.42 -30.90
N PHE A 192 19.45 7.83 -31.40
CA PHE A 192 19.51 7.33 -32.76
C PHE A 192 18.37 6.35 -33.07
N GLY A 193 17.49 6.73 -34.00
CA GLY A 193 16.40 5.89 -34.48
C GLY A 193 15.20 5.72 -33.53
N GLY A 194 15.12 6.47 -32.42
CA GLY A 194 14.00 6.39 -31.47
C GLY A 194 14.28 7.15 -30.17
N ASN A 195 13.86 6.58 -29.03
CA ASN A 195 14.08 7.18 -27.71
C ASN A 195 15.00 6.26 -26.88
N SER A 196 15.94 6.84 -26.12
CA SER A 196 16.74 6.09 -25.15
C SER A 196 15.96 5.83 -23.85
N ARG A 197 15.08 6.78 -23.51
CA ARG A 197 14.20 6.77 -22.33
C ARG A 197 12.99 7.66 -22.60
N VAL A 198 11.85 7.32 -22.00
CA VAL A 198 10.68 8.19 -21.87
C VAL A 198 10.28 8.20 -20.41
N ILE A 199 9.97 9.38 -19.87
CA ILE A 199 9.53 9.56 -18.49
C ILE A 199 8.17 10.23 -18.49
N PHE A 200 7.24 9.72 -17.71
CA PHE A 200 5.97 10.36 -17.40
C PHE A 200 5.94 10.70 -15.92
N HIS A 201 5.71 11.97 -15.61
CA HIS A 201 5.36 12.44 -14.27
C HIS A 201 3.85 12.46 -14.20
N VAL A 202 3.27 11.53 -13.46
CA VAL A 202 1.83 11.33 -13.35
C VAL A 202 1.35 11.89 -12.03
N THR A 203 0.35 12.77 -12.08
CA THR A 203 -0.24 13.41 -10.88
C THR A 203 -1.50 12.65 -10.48
N ALA A 204 -1.32 11.40 -10.06
CA ALA A 204 -2.40 10.53 -9.62
C ALA A 204 -1.89 9.48 -8.63
N LYS A 205 -2.81 8.89 -7.86
CA LYS A 205 -2.49 7.80 -6.94
C LYS A 205 -2.12 6.55 -7.70
N ARG A 206 -1.29 5.69 -7.09
CA ARG A 206 -0.84 4.45 -7.73
C ARG A 206 -1.99 3.50 -8.11
N SER A 207 -3.07 3.49 -7.35
CA SER A 207 -4.30 2.72 -7.63
C SER A 207 -5.06 3.20 -8.87
N GLU A 208 -4.93 4.48 -9.23
CA GLU A 208 -5.60 5.10 -10.37
C GLU A 208 -4.77 4.98 -11.66
N VAL A 209 -3.48 4.67 -11.55
CA VAL A 209 -2.57 4.54 -12.70
C VAL A 209 -2.69 3.13 -13.31
N PRO A 210 -3.25 2.99 -14.53
CA PRO A 210 -3.51 1.69 -15.18
C PRO A 210 -2.25 1.04 -15.78
N ILE A 211 -1.07 1.46 -15.34
CA ILE A 211 0.22 1.00 -15.84
C ILE A 211 0.91 0.18 -14.76
N SER A 212 1.40 -1.00 -15.15
CA SER A 212 2.16 -1.89 -14.28
C SER A 212 3.62 -1.96 -14.70
N ASN A 213 4.46 -2.44 -13.78
CA ASN A 213 5.85 -2.77 -14.11
C ASN A 213 5.88 -3.81 -15.24
N TYR A 214 6.73 -3.58 -16.24
CA TYR A 214 6.85 -4.46 -17.40
C TYR A 214 8.31 -4.70 -17.73
N ARG A 215 8.67 -5.95 -18.04
CA ARG A 215 10.01 -6.31 -18.49
C ARG A 215 9.92 -7.13 -19.77
N GLY A 216 10.20 -6.49 -20.90
CA GLY A 216 10.28 -7.13 -22.20
C GLY A 216 11.70 -7.58 -22.55
N SER A 217 11.89 -7.93 -23.82
CA SER A 217 13.21 -8.30 -24.37
C SER A 217 14.16 -7.10 -24.47
N ASP A 218 13.67 -6.00 -25.06
CA ASP A 218 14.46 -4.81 -25.41
C ASP A 218 14.09 -3.58 -24.55
N VAL A 219 12.87 -3.53 -24.01
CA VAL A 219 12.32 -2.41 -23.23
C VAL A 219 11.83 -2.88 -21.87
N GLN A 220 11.90 -2.00 -20.88
CA GLN A 220 11.29 -2.17 -19.57
C GLN A 220 10.53 -0.91 -19.18
N VAL A 221 9.52 -1.09 -18.33
CA VAL A 221 8.71 -0.03 -17.73
C VAL A 221 8.79 -0.20 -16.22
N SER A 222 9.15 0.89 -15.55
CA SER A 222 9.18 0.99 -14.09
C SER A 222 8.17 2.04 -13.65
N VAL A 223 7.27 1.68 -12.75
CA VAL A 223 6.32 2.59 -12.11
C VAL A 223 6.72 2.72 -10.65
N THR A 224 7.10 3.92 -10.23
CA THR A 224 7.58 4.19 -8.87
C THR A 224 6.88 5.40 -8.29
N GLN A 225 6.56 5.38 -7.00
CA GLN A 225 6.06 6.56 -6.30
C GLN A 225 7.20 7.27 -5.57
N PRO A 226 7.25 8.61 -5.61
CA PRO A 226 8.15 9.37 -4.75
C PRO A 226 7.85 9.10 -3.27
N ARG A 227 8.90 8.81 -2.50
CA ARG A 227 8.79 8.68 -1.04
C ARG A 227 8.56 10.06 -0.43
N LEU A 228 7.70 10.11 0.58
CA LEU A 228 7.62 11.26 1.46
C LEU A 228 8.88 11.35 2.32
N GLU A 229 9.23 12.54 2.78
CA GLU A 229 10.35 12.72 3.71
C GLU A 229 10.13 11.97 5.02
N ARG A 230 8.88 11.90 5.47
CA ARG A 230 8.44 11.21 6.68
C ARG A 230 7.15 10.47 6.41
N ILE A 231 7.02 9.31 7.05
CA ILE A 231 5.78 8.54 7.08
C ILE A 231 4.75 9.35 7.86
N ARG A 232 3.56 9.50 7.28
CA ARG A 232 2.42 10.19 7.88
C ARG A 232 1.40 9.14 8.35
N PHE A 233 0.76 9.43 9.47
CA PHE A 233 -0.34 8.63 10.01
C PHE A 233 -1.62 9.44 9.88
N ILE A 234 -2.52 9.01 9.00
CA ILE A 234 -3.78 9.71 8.70
C ILE A 234 -4.91 8.89 9.31
N PRO A 235 -5.69 9.41 10.28
CA PRO A 235 -6.84 8.70 10.84
C PRO A 235 -7.80 8.22 9.76
N GLN A 236 -8.29 6.99 9.85
CA GLN A 236 -9.26 6.45 8.88
C GLN A 236 -10.56 7.25 8.89
N THR A 237 -11.05 7.53 10.09
CA THR A 237 -12.18 8.41 10.32
C THR A 237 -11.64 9.71 10.91
N SER A 238 -11.82 10.85 10.23
CA SER A 238 -11.81 12.13 10.93
C SER A 238 -12.96 12.03 11.93
N LYS A 239 -12.65 11.94 13.23
CA LYS A 239 -13.58 11.70 14.35
C LYS A 239 -15.05 12.01 13.99
N PRO A 240 -16.04 11.15 14.30
CA PRO A 240 -17.41 11.66 14.34
C PRO A 240 -17.36 12.93 15.21
N GLY A 241 -17.91 14.04 14.68
CA GLY A 241 -18.03 15.26 15.46
C GLY A 241 -18.59 14.87 16.83
N TYR A 242 -17.99 15.39 17.91
CA TYR A 242 -18.50 15.09 19.24
C TYR A 242 -20.00 15.39 19.24
N LEU A 243 -20.83 14.36 19.49
CA LEU A 243 -22.25 14.56 19.71
C LEU A 243 -22.40 15.07 21.15
N ILE A 244 -22.59 16.37 21.30
CA ILE A 244 -22.80 16.96 22.62
C ILE A 244 -24.25 16.69 23.01
N ALA A 245 -24.45 15.82 23.99
CA ALA A 245 -25.75 15.54 24.56
C ALA A 245 -25.98 16.40 25.81
N GLY A 246 -26.88 17.38 25.72
CA GLY A 246 -27.40 18.11 26.87
C GLY A 246 -28.61 17.39 27.44
N ILE A 247 -28.57 17.05 28.74
CA ILE A 247 -29.71 16.44 29.45
C ILE A 247 -30.20 17.45 30.48
N ASP A 248 -31.47 17.87 30.36
CA ASP A 248 -32.16 18.65 31.38
C ASP A 248 -33.01 17.71 32.26
N PRO A 249 -32.68 17.54 33.57
CA PRO A 249 -33.32 16.58 34.46
C PRO A 249 -34.63 17.09 35.09
N GLY A 250 -35.32 18.06 34.47
CA GLY A 250 -36.61 18.58 34.94
C GLY A 250 -37.74 17.54 34.97
N THR A 251 -38.96 17.97 35.31
CA THR A 251 -40.17 17.11 35.37
C THR A 251 -40.53 16.49 34.01
N THR A 252 -40.01 17.03 32.90
CA THR A 252 -39.99 16.40 31.57
C THR A 252 -38.54 16.32 31.12
N MET A 253 -38.02 15.13 30.85
CA MET A 253 -36.66 14.98 30.31
C MET A 253 -36.59 15.55 28.90
N ALA A 254 -35.70 16.52 28.69
CA ALA A 254 -35.34 17.01 27.38
C ALA A 254 -33.92 16.54 27.02
N LEU A 255 -33.77 16.10 25.78
CA LEU A 255 -32.49 15.70 25.19
C LEU A 255 -32.16 16.63 24.04
N ALA A 256 -31.02 17.31 24.13
CA ALA A 256 -30.46 18.11 23.04
C ALA A 256 -29.22 17.38 22.48
N LEU A 257 -29.17 17.23 21.17
CA LEU A 257 -28.07 16.59 20.44
C LEU A 257 -27.45 17.63 19.48
N LEU A 258 -26.14 17.83 19.57
CA LEU A 258 -25.38 18.83 18.80
C LEU A 258 -24.14 18.22 18.15
#